data_AF-A0A8T6NQT7-F1
#
_entry.id   AF-A0A8T6NQT7-F1
#
_cell.length_a   1.000
_cell.length_b   1.000
_cell.length_c   1.000
_cell.angle_alpha   90.00
_cell.angle_beta   90.00
_cell.angle_gamma   90.00
#
_symmetry.space_group_name_H-M   'P 1'
#
loop_
_entity.id
_entity.type
_entity.pdbx_description
1 polymer ?
#
loop_
_entity_poly.entity_id
_entity_poly.type
_entity_poly.pdbx_seq_one_letter_code
_entity_poly.pdbx_strand_id
1 'polypeptide(L)'
;MAQTGLFNRLKRMPAQQVIGIAAGIGLAIFVVWNVLLGGAALFASLIGLQVDYPGLLEGCSSAAAFALTVGGGIVVLVQVNEAVDSRNLEVFSAVFQRMMSDEEIKARRWIYQNLPEDPKEGLRMLREEDLANEARRENGEEVNEKETGRYKVKLILNSFDYLGFLVEQNWVTEEAMESVIGWVSPMVSKVWKRLGPYIEYEASPERRDDPDFYRSARYLASLCDEWQREHTTIGEYRFLEDAL
;
A
#
# COMPACT_ATOMS: atom_id res chain seq x y z
N MET A 1 -11.66 28.17 -0.67
CA MET A 1 -11.36 27.60 -2.01
C MET A 1 -10.07 28.13 -2.67
N ALA A 2 -9.38 29.16 -2.13
CA ALA A 2 -8.15 29.71 -2.76
C ALA A 2 -6.82 29.08 -2.28
N GLN A 3 -6.80 28.32 -1.17
CA GLN A 3 -5.55 27.74 -0.62
C GLN A 3 -4.99 26.55 -1.42
N THR A 4 -5.81 25.87 -2.23
CA THR A 4 -5.36 24.71 -3.02
C THR A 4 -4.42 25.09 -4.17
N GLY A 5 -4.47 26.33 -4.67
CA GLY A 5 -3.64 26.79 -5.79
C GLY A 5 -2.17 26.98 -5.44
N LEU A 6 -1.87 27.49 -4.24
CA LEU A 6 -0.49 27.77 -3.82
C LEU A 6 0.27 26.48 -3.54
N PHE A 7 -0.39 25.53 -2.85
CA PHE A 7 0.17 24.24 -2.50
C PHE A 7 0.49 23.39 -3.74
N ASN A 8 -0.41 23.40 -4.74
CA ASN A 8 -0.20 22.70 -6.01
C ASN A 8 0.93 23.31 -6.85
N ARG A 9 1.20 24.62 -6.72
CA ARG A 9 2.36 25.26 -7.36
C ARG A 9 3.66 24.86 -6.68
N LEU A 10 3.70 24.80 -5.34
CA LEU A 10 4.87 24.36 -4.57
C LEU A 10 5.27 22.92 -4.91
N LYS A 11 4.31 22.00 -5.04
CA LYS A 11 4.58 20.59 -5.42
C LYS A 11 5.26 20.43 -6.80
N ARG A 12 5.12 21.41 -7.69
CA ARG A 12 5.70 21.36 -9.05
C ARG A 12 7.03 22.09 -9.17
N MET A 13 7.50 22.76 -8.11
CA MET A 13 8.76 23.49 -8.17
C MET A 13 9.95 22.53 -8.10
N PRO A 14 11.00 22.73 -8.90
CA PRO A 14 12.24 21.99 -8.75
C PRO A 14 12.85 22.26 -7.36
N ALA A 15 13.51 21.25 -6.79
CA ALA A 15 14.04 21.30 -5.42
C ALA A 15 14.88 22.55 -5.12
N GLN A 16 15.66 23.02 -6.10
CA GLN A 16 16.46 24.24 -5.98
C GLN A 16 15.64 25.51 -5.72
N GLN A 17 14.45 25.63 -6.33
CA GLN A 17 13.56 26.78 -6.11
C GLN A 17 12.93 26.72 -4.71
N VAL A 18 12.55 25.54 -4.25
CA VAL A 18 12.00 25.35 -2.90
C VAL A 18 13.05 25.73 -1.85
N ILE A 19 14.30 25.27 -2.04
CA ILE A 19 15.43 25.63 -1.16
C ILE A 19 15.67 27.14 -1.20
N GLY A 20 15.65 27.77 -2.38
CA GLY A 20 15.84 29.21 -2.52
C GLY A 20 14.75 30.03 -1.81
N ILE A 21 13.48 29.63 -1.92
CA ILE A 21 12.36 30.27 -1.22
C ILE A 21 12.50 30.10 0.29
N ALA A 22 12.80 28.89 0.76
CA ALA A 22 12.99 28.61 2.17
C ALA A 22 14.15 29.44 2.76
N ALA A 23 15.28 29.51 2.06
CA ALA A 23 16.42 30.34 2.44
C ALA A 23 16.06 31.83 2.48
N GLY A 24 15.31 32.32 1.49
CA GLY A 24 14.83 33.71 1.46
C GLY A 24 13.89 34.05 2.61
N ILE A 25 12.94 33.16 2.94
CA ILE A 25 12.05 33.32 4.10
C ILE A 25 12.86 33.29 5.40
N GLY A 26 13.79 32.34 5.54
CA GLY A 26 14.67 32.24 6.71
C GLY A 26 15.49 33.52 6.93
N LEU A 27 16.08 34.07 5.86
CA LEU A 27 16.82 35.34 5.91
C LEU A 27 15.92 36.51 6.32
N ALA A 28 14.71 36.61 5.75
CA ALA A 28 13.77 37.67 6.08
C ALA A 28 13.34 37.59 7.56
N ILE A 29 13.02 36.40 8.06
CA ILE A 29 12.69 36.17 9.47
C ILE A 29 13.87 36.57 10.36
N PHE A 30 15.10 36.19 9.99
CA PHE A 30 16.29 36.55 10.74
C PHE A 30 16.49 38.08 10.82
N VAL A 31 16.32 38.81 9.71
CA VAL A 31 16.42 40.28 9.70
C VAL A 31 15.34 40.89 10.60
N VAL A 32 14.09 40.45 10.48
CA VAL A 32 12.97 40.94 11.31
C VAL A 32 13.25 40.68 12.80
N TRP A 33 13.74 39.49 13.14
CA TRP A 33 14.07 39.12 14.51
C TRP A 33 15.14 40.04 15.12
N ASN A 34 16.21 40.32 14.38
CA ASN A 34 17.26 41.24 14.83
C ASN A 34 16.74 42.67 15.03
N VAL A 35 15.87 43.15 14.15
CA VAL A 35 15.22 44.47 14.28
C VAL A 35 14.36 44.52 15.54
N LEU A 36 13.59 43.46 15.83
CA LEU A 36 12.77 43.37 17.04
C LEU A 36 13.60 43.35 18.32
N LEU A 37 14.68 42.54 18.36
CA LEU A 37 15.59 42.50 19.51
C LEU A 37 16.29 43.85 19.72
N GLY A 38 16.72 44.50 18.64
CA GLY A 38 17.31 45.84 18.69
C GLY A 38 16.33 46.88 19.23
N GLY A 39 15.08 46.86 18.75
CA GLY A 39 14.01 47.73 19.24
C GLY A 39 13.69 47.50 20.73
N ALA A 40 13.63 46.25 21.18
CA ALA A 40 13.41 45.91 22.58
C ALA A 40 14.55 46.39 23.48
N ALA A 41 15.80 46.21 23.06
CA ALA A 41 16.97 46.70 23.79
C ALA A 41 17.02 48.23 23.87
N LEU A 42 16.65 48.92 22.78
CA LEU A 42 16.53 50.38 22.76
C LEU A 42 15.44 50.86 23.73
N PHE A 43 14.27 50.23 23.70
CA PHE A 43 13.17 50.56 24.61
C PHE A 43 13.54 50.34 26.08
N ALA A 44 14.20 49.22 26.40
CA ALA A 44 14.70 48.95 27.75
C ALA A 44 15.70 50.02 28.21
N SER A 45 16.57 50.47 27.31
CA SER A 45 17.52 51.56 27.58
C SER A 45 16.81 52.88 27.89
N LEU A 46 15.71 53.20 27.19
CA LEU A 46 14.92 54.42 27.41
C LEU A 46 14.24 54.46 28.79
N ILE A 47 13.93 53.30 29.39
CA ILE A 47 13.34 53.20 30.74
C ILE A 47 14.39 52.98 31.83
N GLY A 48 15.68 53.10 31.51
CA GLY A 48 16.79 53.02 32.47
C GLY A 48 17.23 51.60 32.84
N LEU A 49 16.80 50.57 32.11
CA LEU A 49 17.30 49.21 32.29
C LEU A 49 18.60 49.02 31.52
N GLN A 50 19.64 48.51 32.19
CA GLN A 50 20.86 48.07 31.53
C GLN A 50 20.64 46.67 30.97
N VAL A 51 20.64 46.55 29.64
CA VAL A 51 20.53 45.26 28.94
C VAL A 51 21.85 44.96 28.25
N ASP A 52 22.41 43.78 28.53
CA ASP A 52 23.54 43.23 27.77
C ASP A 52 23.04 42.75 26.40
N TYR A 53 23.03 43.66 25.43
CA TYR A 53 22.53 43.38 24.09
C TYR A 53 23.27 42.22 23.40
N PRO A 54 24.61 42.13 23.43
CA PRO A 54 25.33 40.95 22.93
C PRO A 54 24.83 39.63 23.53
N GLY A 55 24.70 39.55 24.86
CA GLY A 55 24.23 38.34 25.54
C GLY A 55 22.78 37.98 25.19
N LEU A 56 21.90 38.98 25.09
CA LEU A 56 20.51 38.78 24.67
C LEU A 56 20.43 38.29 23.21
N LEU A 57 21.25 38.86 22.32
CA LEU A 57 21.30 38.48 20.92
C LEU A 57 21.84 37.05 20.74
N GLU A 58 22.89 36.67 21.47
CA GLU A 58 23.45 35.32 21.45
C GLU A 58 22.45 34.28 21.98
N GLY A 59 21.82 34.54 23.13
CA GLY A 59 20.85 33.64 23.74
C GLY A 59 19.60 33.45 22.88
N CYS A 60 19.00 34.55 22.40
CA CYS A 60 17.82 34.51 21.54
C CYS A 60 18.12 33.88 20.17
N SER A 61 19.30 34.14 19.59
CA SER A 61 19.67 33.53 18.30
C SER A 61 19.93 32.03 18.43
N SER A 62 20.57 31.58 19.52
CA SER A 62 20.78 30.15 19.79
C SER A 62 19.46 29.41 20.00
N ALA A 63 18.53 30.01 20.76
CA ALA A 63 17.19 29.46 20.93
C ALA A 63 16.41 29.38 19.61
N ALA A 64 16.49 30.43 18.78
CA ALA A 64 15.86 30.45 17.46
C ALA A 64 16.46 29.38 16.52
N ALA A 65 17.78 29.25 16.50
CA ALA A 65 18.47 28.22 15.71
C ALA A 65 18.08 26.81 16.14
N PHE A 66 18.00 26.57 17.46
CA PHE A 66 17.52 25.30 18.01
C PHE A 66 16.06 25.03 17.59
N ALA A 67 15.16 26.00 17.77
CA ALA A 67 13.75 25.85 17.40
C ALA A 67 13.57 25.57 15.89
N LEU A 68 14.34 26.25 15.04
CA LEU A 68 14.33 26.01 13.58
C LEU A 68 14.85 24.62 13.23
N THR A 69 15.91 24.15 13.89
CA THR A 69 16.48 22.83 13.64
C THR A 69 15.52 21.72 14.06
N VAL A 70 14.94 21.82 15.26
CA VAL A 70 13.97 20.84 15.77
C VAL A 70 12.68 20.87 14.94
N GLY A 71 12.14 22.07 14.68
CA GLY A 71 10.94 22.23 13.86
C GLY A 71 11.14 21.72 12.43
N GLY A 72 12.27 22.04 11.81
CA GLY A 72 12.65 21.52 10.49
C GLY A 72 12.78 20.00 10.50
N GLY A 73 13.41 19.43 11.53
CA GLY A 73 13.52 17.98 11.72
C GLY A 73 12.16 17.29 11.82
N ILE A 74 11.22 17.83 12.61
CA ILE A 74 9.85 17.32 12.73
C ILE A 74 9.13 17.37 11.38
N VAL A 75 9.23 18.49 10.65
CA VAL A 75 8.60 18.61 9.32
C VAL A 75 9.16 17.60 8.33
N VAL A 76 10.48 17.38 8.33
CA VAL A 76 11.11 16.35 7.48
C VAL A 76 10.61 14.96 7.85
N LEU A 77 10.50 14.63 9.13
CA LEU A 77 9.96 13.35 9.58
C LEU A 77 8.50 13.15 9.13
N VAL A 78 7.66 14.18 9.25
CA VAL A 78 6.28 14.12 8.76
C VAL A 78 6.23 13.92 7.25
N GLN A 79 7.05 14.65 6.49
CA GLN A 79 7.11 14.49 5.03
C GLN A 79 7.61 13.12 4.60
N VAL A 80 8.58 12.54 5.31
CA VAL A 80 9.04 11.17 5.05
C VAL A 80 7.92 10.18 5.34
N ASN A 81 7.20 10.35 6.45
CA ASN A 81 6.06 9.49 6.77
C ASN A 81 4.96 9.56 5.71
N GLU A 82 4.55 10.77 5.32
CA GLU A 82 3.55 10.99 4.26
C GLU A 82 4.01 10.45 2.89
N ALA A 83 5.31 10.56 2.57
CA ALA A 83 5.85 10.05 1.32
C ALA A 83 5.86 8.52 1.27
N VAL A 84 6.18 7.88 2.39
CA VAL A 84 6.08 6.42 2.56
C VAL A 84 4.63 5.98 2.38
N ASP A 85 3.69 6.59 3.11
CA ASP A 85 2.26 6.29 3.02
C ASP A 85 1.73 6.45 1.59
N SER A 86 2.09 7.55 0.91
CA SER A 86 1.67 7.80 -0.47
C SER A 86 2.18 6.73 -1.43
N ARG A 87 3.45 6.30 -1.30
CA ARG A 87 4.03 5.26 -2.14
C ARG A 87 3.34 3.91 -1.90
N ASN A 88 3.05 3.61 -0.65
CA ASN A 88 2.38 2.37 -0.29
C ASN A 88 0.96 2.32 -0.85
N LEU A 89 0.19 3.41 -0.71
CA LEU A 89 -1.14 3.53 -1.30
C LEU A 89 -1.14 3.36 -2.83
N GLU A 90 -0.11 3.87 -3.52
CA GLU A 90 0.05 3.66 -4.96
C GLU A 90 0.24 2.18 -5.32
N VAL A 91 1.08 1.47 -4.56
CA VAL A 91 1.29 0.02 -4.74
C VAL A 91 -0.02 -0.75 -4.51
N PHE A 92 -0.73 -0.48 -3.41
CA PHE A 92 -2.02 -1.11 -3.13
C PHE A 92 -3.07 -0.78 -4.19
N SER A 93 -3.12 0.46 -4.67
CA SER A 93 -4.02 0.86 -5.76
C SER A 93 -3.73 0.09 -7.04
N ALA A 94 -2.45 -0.08 -7.40
CA ALA A 94 -2.06 -0.86 -8.57
C ALA A 94 -2.43 -2.35 -8.44
N VAL A 95 -2.20 -2.94 -7.27
CA VAL A 95 -2.61 -4.34 -6.98
C VAL A 95 -4.11 -4.47 -7.08
N PHE A 96 -4.86 -3.54 -6.51
CA PHE A 96 -6.31 -3.61 -6.58
C PHE A 96 -6.84 -3.44 -8.00
N GLN A 97 -6.32 -2.47 -8.76
CA GLN A 97 -6.69 -2.30 -10.17
C GLN A 97 -6.45 -3.58 -10.96
N ARG A 98 -5.35 -4.29 -10.67
CA ARG A 98 -5.06 -5.59 -11.25
C ARG A 98 -6.07 -6.66 -10.81
N MET A 99 -6.36 -6.78 -9.51
CA MET A 99 -7.34 -7.72 -8.99
C MET A 99 -8.75 -7.46 -9.53
N MET A 100 -9.09 -6.21 -9.82
CA MET A 100 -10.36 -5.81 -10.42
C MET A 100 -10.36 -5.74 -11.94
N SER A 101 -9.25 -6.14 -12.59
CA SER A 101 -9.24 -6.23 -14.04
C SER A 101 -10.29 -7.24 -14.53
N ASP A 102 -10.85 -6.99 -15.71
CA ASP A 102 -11.83 -7.89 -16.34
C ASP A 102 -11.26 -9.31 -16.50
N GLU A 103 -9.96 -9.42 -16.74
CA GLU A 103 -9.25 -10.69 -16.88
C GLU A 103 -9.28 -11.48 -15.57
N GLU A 104 -8.99 -10.84 -14.44
CA GLU A 104 -9.07 -11.47 -13.13
C GLU A 104 -10.50 -11.77 -12.68
N ILE A 105 -11.45 -10.88 -12.96
CA ILE A 105 -12.86 -11.14 -12.69
C ILE A 105 -13.33 -12.38 -13.45
N LYS A 106 -12.98 -12.50 -14.74
CA LYS A 106 -13.29 -13.68 -15.56
C LYS A 106 -12.60 -14.93 -15.03
N ALA A 107 -11.33 -14.83 -14.63
CA ALA A 107 -10.58 -15.96 -14.07
C ALA A 107 -11.23 -16.47 -12.77
N ARG A 108 -11.61 -15.59 -11.83
CA ARG A 108 -12.33 -15.98 -10.61
C ARG A 108 -13.67 -16.63 -10.92
N ARG A 109 -14.47 -16.06 -11.82
CA ARG A 109 -15.76 -16.64 -12.23
C ARG A 109 -15.58 -18.03 -12.82
N TRP A 110 -14.58 -18.21 -13.68
CA TRP A 110 -14.27 -19.51 -14.26
C TRP A 110 -13.88 -20.52 -13.17
N ILE A 111 -13.04 -20.13 -12.20
CA ILE A 111 -12.65 -21.00 -11.07
C ILE A 111 -13.89 -21.46 -10.30
N TYR A 112 -14.84 -20.56 -10.01
CA TYR A 112 -16.07 -20.94 -9.30
C TYR A 112 -16.96 -21.89 -10.09
N GLN A 113 -17.06 -21.69 -11.40
CA GLN A 113 -17.99 -22.42 -12.25
C GLN A 113 -17.45 -23.77 -12.74
N ASN A 114 -16.13 -23.88 -12.93
CA ASN A 114 -15.52 -24.99 -13.65
C ASN A 114 -14.55 -25.79 -12.81
N LEU A 115 -13.91 -25.21 -11.78
CA LEU A 115 -12.95 -25.95 -10.97
C LEU A 115 -13.70 -26.89 -10.02
N PRO A 116 -13.49 -28.21 -10.07
CA PRO A 116 -14.11 -29.18 -9.15
C PRO A 116 -13.80 -28.89 -7.67
N GLU A 117 -14.55 -29.47 -6.75
CA GLU A 117 -14.25 -29.35 -5.32
C GLU A 117 -13.13 -30.30 -4.88
N ASP A 118 -13.04 -31.48 -5.50
CA ASP A 118 -11.94 -32.41 -5.25
C ASP A 118 -10.64 -31.93 -5.93
N PRO A 119 -9.57 -31.63 -5.17
CA PRO A 119 -8.29 -31.21 -5.70
C PRO A 119 -7.69 -32.16 -6.74
N LYS A 120 -7.84 -33.47 -6.52
CA LYS A 120 -7.27 -34.49 -7.41
C LYS A 120 -7.97 -34.49 -8.76
N GLU A 121 -9.29 -34.41 -8.75
CA GLU A 121 -10.09 -34.30 -9.96
C GLU A 121 -9.78 -33.02 -10.74
N GLY A 122 -9.74 -31.85 -10.09
CA GLY A 122 -9.47 -30.61 -10.82
C GLY A 122 -8.05 -30.52 -11.37
N LEU A 123 -7.03 -31.07 -10.68
CA LEU A 123 -5.68 -31.15 -11.24
C LEU A 123 -5.61 -32.10 -12.43
N ARG A 124 -6.37 -33.19 -12.41
CA ARG A 124 -6.51 -34.08 -13.55
C ARG A 124 -7.16 -33.34 -14.73
N MET A 125 -8.27 -32.64 -14.49
CA MET A 125 -8.95 -31.82 -15.51
C MET A 125 -8.00 -30.80 -16.14
N LEU A 126 -7.26 -30.03 -15.33
CA LEU A 126 -6.29 -29.04 -15.81
C LEU A 126 -5.17 -29.71 -16.62
N ARG A 127 -4.67 -30.88 -16.19
CA ARG A 127 -3.65 -31.62 -16.92
C ARG A 127 -4.16 -32.16 -18.26
N GLU A 128 -5.38 -32.69 -18.30
CA GLU A 128 -6.00 -33.17 -19.54
C GLU A 128 -6.21 -32.02 -20.53
N GLU A 129 -6.62 -30.84 -20.04
CA GLU A 129 -6.71 -29.62 -20.85
C GLU A 129 -5.34 -29.23 -21.43
N ASP A 130 -4.27 -29.26 -20.64
CA ASP A 130 -2.92 -28.94 -21.12
C ASP A 130 -2.45 -29.93 -22.20
N LEU A 131 -2.65 -31.23 -22.00
CA LEU A 131 -2.29 -32.27 -22.97
C LEU A 131 -3.07 -32.11 -24.29
N ALA A 132 -4.36 -31.78 -24.20
CA ALA A 132 -5.17 -31.50 -25.39
C ALA A 132 -4.64 -30.25 -26.13
N ASN A 133 -4.26 -29.20 -25.41
CA ASN A 133 -3.69 -27.99 -25.98
C ASN A 133 -2.32 -28.22 -26.62
N GLU A 134 -1.48 -29.06 -26.04
CA GLU A 134 -0.20 -29.48 -26.60
C GLU A 134 -0.40 -30.21 -27.94
N ALA A 135 -1.31 -31.19 -28.00
CA ALA A 135 -1.64 -31.89 -29.24
C ALA A 135 -2.17 -30.94 -30.34
N ARG A 136 -2.96 -29.93 -29.97
CA ARG A 136 -3.43 -28.89 -30.91
C ARG A 136 -2.28 -28.05 -31.47
N ARG A 137 -1.32 -27.67 -30.63
CA ARG A 137 -0.10 -26.95 -31.07
C ARG A 137 0.74 -27.77 -32.03
N GLU A 138 0.90 -29.08 -31.77
CA GLU A 138 1.62 -29.98 -32.68
C GLU A 138 0.96 -30.08 -34.06
N ASN A 139 -0.36 -29.96 -34.12
CA ASN A 139 -1.14 -29.90 -35.35
C ASN A 139 -1.16 -28.51 -36.02
N GLY A 140 -0.45 -27.52 -35.45
CA GLY A 140 -0.38 -26.15 -35.98
C GLY A 140 -1.59 -25.27 -35.65
N GLU A 141 -2.45 -25.67 -34.71
CA GLU A 141 -3.55 -24.83 -34.23
C GLU A 141 -3.06 -23.76 -33.23
N GLU A 142 -3.59 -22.55 -33.35
CA GLU A 142 -3.35 -21.48 -32.38
C GLU A 142 -4.15 -21.75 -31.10
N VAL A 143 -3.44 -21.90 -29.98
CA VAL A 143 -4.05 -22.04 -28.65
C VAL A 143 -3.93 -20.72 -27.89
N ASN A 144 -5.08 -20.14 -27.54
CA ASN A 144 -5.11 -18.97 -26.68
C ASN A 144 -4.84 -19.37 -25.22
N GLU A 145 -3.60 -19.19 -24.77
CA GLU A 145 -3.16 -19.56 -23.43
C GLU A 145 -3.97 -18.88 -22.31
N LYS A 146 -4.46 -17.66 -22.56
CA LYS A 146 -5.29 -16.92 -21.59
C LYS A 146 -6.64 -17.59 -21.33
N GLU A 147 -7.09 -18.42 -22.25
CA GLU A 147 -8.35 -19.14 -22.10
C GLU A 147 -8.22 -20.44 -21.31
N THR A 148 -7.00 -20.90 -21.01
CA THR A 148 -6.79 -22.14 -20.25
C THR A 148 -7.17 -22.01 -18.79
N GLY A 149 -7.68 -23.08 -18.19
CA GLY A 149 -7.97 -23.15 -16.76
C GLY A 149 -6.71 -22.93 -15.92
N ARG A 150 -5.57 -23.50 -16.33
CA ARG A 150 -4.29 -23.34 -15.63
C ARG A 150 -3.84 -21.89 -15.59
N TYR A 151 -3.97 -21.17 -16.71
CA TYR A 151 -3.64 -19.74 -16.74
C TYR A 151 -4.49 -18.95 -15.74
N LYS A 152 -5.81 -19.20 -15.73
CA LYS A 152 -6.74 -18.52 -14.82
C LYS A 152 -6.42 -18.79 -13.35
N VAL A 153 -6.14 -20.05 -12.99
CA VAL A 153 -5.72 -20.42 -11.63
C VAL A 153 -4.41 -19.71 -11.26
N LYS A 154 -3.40 -19.80 -12.13
CA LYS A 154 -2.09 -19.15 -11.89
C LYS A 154 -2.22 -17.63 -11.78
N LEU A 155 -3.05 -17.00 -12.60
CA LEU A 155 -3.28 -15.56 -12.59
C LEU A 155 -3.77 -15.10 -11.22
N ILE A 156 -4.78 -15.78 -10.67
CA ILE A 156 -5.36 -15.44 -9.37
C ILE A 156 -4.40 -15.72 -8.22
N LEU A 157 -3.74 -16.89 -8.24
CA LEU A 157 -2.76 -17.23 -7.21
C LEU A 157 -1.61 -16.24 -7.18
N ASN A 158 -1.07 -15.84 -8.34
CA ASN A 158 0.01 -14.86 -8.40
C ASN A 158 -0.40 -13.50 -7.83
N SER A 159 -1.64 -13.07 -8.07
CA SER A 159 -2.14 -11.81 -7.52
C SER A 159 -2.37 -11.88 -6.01
N PHE A 160 -2.87 -13.02 -5.51
CA PHE A 160 -3.03 -13.24 -4.07
C PHE A 160 -1.67 -13.36 -3.36
N ASP A 161 -0.71 -14.04 -3.97
CA ASP A 161 0.63 -14.20 -3.41
C ASP A 161 1.36 -12.87 -3.35
N TYR A 162 1.27 -12.08 -4.42
CA TYR A 162 1.86 -10.75 -4.45
C TYR A 162 1.23 -9.82 -3.41
N LEU A 163 -0.10 -9.80 -3.29
CA LEU A 163 -0.77 -9.01 -2.26
C LEU A 163 -0.41 -9.51 -0.85
N GLY A 164 -0.41 -10.82 -0.64
CA GLY A 164 -0.02 -11.43 0.62
C GLY A 164 1.41 -11.10 1.03
N PHE A 165 2.33 -11.07 0.05
CA PHE A 165 3.71 -10.67 0.28
C PHE A 165 3.78 -9.21 0.75
N LEU A 166 3.04 -8.30 0.11
CA LEU A 166 3.00 -6.89 0.51
C LEU A 166 2.44 -6.70 1.92
N VAL A 167 1.42 -7.49 2.29
CA VAL A 167 0.84 -7.47 3.64
C VAL A 167 1.82 -8.05 4.67
N GLU A 168 2.48 -9.17 4.38
CA GLU A 168 3.46 -9.81 5.27
C GLU A 168 4.66 -8.90 5.58
N GLN A 169 5.04 -8.01 4.64
CA GLN A 169 6.13 -7.05 4.87
C GLN A 169 5.72 -5.82 5.72
N ASN A 170 4.47 -5.73 6.17
CA ASN A 170 3.94 -4.60 6.94
C ASN A 170 4.23 -3.24 6.26
N TRP A 171 4.04 -3.18 4.94
CA TRP A 171 4.33 -1.96 4.18
C TRP A 171 3.37 -0.82 4.48
N VAL A 172 2.18 -1.10 5.03
CA VAL A 172 1.19 -0.09 5.43
C VAL A 172 1.07 -0.02 6.94
N THR A 173 0.57 1.12 7.45
CA THR A 173 0.16 1.22 8.85
C THR A 173 -0.90 0.17 9.17
N GLU A 174 -1.01 -0.22 10.44
CA GLU A 174 -2.01 -1.21 10.88
C GLU A 174 -3.44 -0.81 10.46
N GLU A 175 -3.78 0.47 10.56
CA GLU A 175 -5.09 1.02 10.14
C GLU A 175 -5.33 0.88 8.63
N ALA A 176 -4.31 1.16 7.81
CA ALA A 176 -4.41 1.01 6.36
C ALA A 176 -4.44 -0.48 5.98
N MET A 177 -3.72 -1.35 6.69
CA MET A 177 -3.78 -2.80 6.51
C MET A 177 -5.18 -3.33 6.80
N GLU A 178 -5.79 -2.95 7.92
CA GLU A 178 -7.15 -3.35 8.29
C GLU A 178 -8.15 -2.94 7.20
N SER A 179 -8.03 -1.71 6.70
CA SER A 179 -8.88 -1.21 5.61
C SER A 179 -8.69 -2.01 4.31
N VAL A 180 -7.45 -2.35 3.96
CA VAL A 180 -7.15 -3.17 2.77
C VAL A 180 -7.72 -4.57 2.92
N ILE A 181 -7.45 -5.24 4.06
CA ILE A 181 -7.94 -6.60 4.33
C ILE A 181 -9.45 -6.64 4.30
N GLY A 182 -10.14 -5.70 4.96
CA GLY A 182 -11.60 -5.68 4.99
C GLY A 182 -12.24 -5.59 3.60
N TRP A 183 -11.57 -4.91 2.69
CA TRP A 183 -12.07 -4.77 1.32
C TRP A 183 -11.76 -5.96 0.41
N VAL A 184 -10.57 -6.54 0.50
CA VAL A 184 -10.22 -7.72 -0.34
C VAL A 184 -10.79 -9.02 0.22
N SER A 185 -11.08 -9.07 1.52
CA SER A 185 -11.44 -10.28 2.26
C SER A 185 -12.60 -11.06 1.61
N PRO A 186 -13.75 -10.46 1.27
CA PRO A 186 -14.86 -11.20 0.65
C PRO A 186 -14.47 -11.93 -0.64
N MET A 187 -13.61 -11.31 -1.44
CA MET A 187 -13.13 -11.90 -2.69
C MET A 187 -12.09 -13.00 -2.42
N VAL A 188 -11.09 -12.70 -1.58
CA VAL A 188 -10.00 -13.63 -1.28
C VAL A 188 -10.54 -14.88 -0.62
N SER A 189 -11.30 -14.77 0.46
CA SER A 189 -11.85 -15.92 1.18
C SER A 189 -12.75 -16.78 0.28
N LYS A 190 -13.60 -16.17 -0.55
CA LYS A 190 -14.50 -16.91 -1.44
C LYS A 190 -13.72 -17.72 -2.49
N VAL A 191 -12.72 -17.12 -3.13
CA VAL A 191 -11.85 -17.84 -4.09
C VAL A 191 -11.02 -18.89 -3.37
N TRP A 192 -10.47 -18.55 -2.21
CA TRP A 192 -9.56 -19.40 -1.46
C TRP A 192 -10.24 -20.67 -0.95
N LYS A 193 -11.54 -20.63 -0.62
CA LYS A 193 -12.31 -21.86 -0.35
C LYS A 193 -12.26 -22.87 -1.49
N ARG A 194 -12.13 -22.42 -2.74
CA ARG A 194 -11.98 -23.28 -3.92
C ARG A 194 -10.52 -23.65 -4.19
N LEU A 195 -9.60 -22.69 -4.12
CA LEU A 195 -8.19 -22.89 -4.49
C LEU A 195 -7.33 -23.48 -3.37
N GLY A 196 -7.60 -23.14 -2.10
CA GLY A 196 -6.81 -23.54 -0.94
C GLY A 196 -6.54 -25.04 -0.89
N PRO A 197 -7.57 -25.92 -0.99
CA PRO A 197 -7.37 -27.37 -1.01
C PRO A 197 -6.45 -27.87 -2.14
N TYR A 198 -6.45 -27.19 -3.29
CA TYR A 198 -5.54 -27.49 -4.40
C TYR A 198 -4.10 -27.14 -4.08
N ILE A 199 -3.89 -26.00 -3.43
CA ILE A 199 -2.57 -25.54 -3.02
C ILE A 199 -2.00 -26.44 -1.94
N GLU A 200 -2.80 -26.82 -0.94
CA GLU A 200 -2.37 -27.77 0.09
C GLU A 200 -2.01 -29.14 -0.50
N TYR A 201 -2.79 -29.61 -1.48
CA TYR A 201 -2.47 -30.86 -2.15
C TYR A 201 -1.21 -30.77 -3.02
N GLU A 202 -1.02 -29.69 -3.79
CA GLU A 202 0.20 -29.48 -4.57
C GLU A 202 1.44 -29.29 -3.68
N ALA A 203 1.32 -28.60 -2.54
CA ALA A 203 2.40 -28.40 -1.57
C ALA A 203 2.78 -29.68 -0.81
N SER A 204 1.87 -30.66 -0.74
CA SER A 204 2.07 -31.88 0.03
C SER A 204 3.33 -32.68 -0.39
N PRO A 205 3.89 -33.50 0.52
CA PRO A 205 5.01 -34.40 0.22
C PRO A 205 4.74 -35.40 -0.92
N GLU A 206 3.47 -35.71 -1.18
CA GLU A 206 3.07 -36.62 -2.27
C GLU A 206 3.19 -35.99 -3.67
N ARG A 207 3.32 -34.67 -3.76
CA ARG A 207 3.29 -33.92 -5.04
C ARG A 207 4.57 -33.14 -5.28
N ARG A 208 4.77 -32.02 -4.57
CA ARG A 208 5.95 -31.15 -4.76
C ARG A 208 6.92 -31.20 -3.60
N ASP A 209 6.45 -31.57 -2.41
CA ASP A 209 7.22 -31.44 -1.16
C ASP A 209 7.78 -30.03 -0.97
N ASP A 210 6.93 -29.03 -1.21
CA ASP A 210 7.28 -27.60 -1.15
C ASP A 210 6.32 -26.89 -0.17
N PRO A 211 6.68 -26.81 1.12
CA PRO A 211 5.84 -26.18 2.13
C PRO A 211 5.72 -24.66 1.95
N ASP A 212 6.54 -24.03 1.09
CA ASP A 212 6.50 -22.60 0.80
C ASP A 212 5.66 -22.28 -0.45
N PHE A 213 5.14 -23.29 -1.15
CA PHE A 213 4.31 -23.11 -2.35
C PHE A 213 3.11 -22.19 -2.07
N TYR A 214 3.10 -20.98 -2.66
CA TYR A 214 2.09 -19.95 -2.41
C TYR A 214 1.86 -19.63 -0.92
N ARG A 215 2.94 -19.56 -0.13
CA ARG A 215 2.89 -19.25 1.30
C ARG A 215 2.23 -17.89 1.58
N SER A 216 2.57 -16.85 0.83
CA SER A 216 2.03 -15.51 1.08
C SER A 216 0.54 -15.44 0.73
N ALA A 217 0.10 -16.17 -0.31
CA ALA A 217 -1.34 -16.31 -0.59
C ALA A 217 -2.10 -17.02 0.54
N ARG A 218 -1.51 -18.08 1.15
CA ARG A 218 -2.06 -18.75 2.34
C ARG A 218 -2.20 -17.80 3.53
N TYR A 219 -1.14 -17.03 3.79
CA TYR A 219 -1.14 -16.03 4.85
C TYR A 219 -2.24 -14.99 4.63
N LEU A 220 -2.34 -14.42 3.42
CA LEU A 220 -3.39 -13.46 3.07
C LEU A 220 -4.79 -14.03 3.30
N ALA A 221 -5.02 -15.28 2.86
CA ALA A 221 -6.32 -15.92 3.04
C ALA A 221 -6.66 -16.12 4.52
N SER A 222 -5.70 -16.53 5.35
CA SER A 222 -5.93 -16.66 6.80
C SER A 222 -6.31 -15.33 7.46
N LEU A 223 -5.66 -14.23 7.08
CA LEU A 223 -5.99 -12.89 7.56
C LEU A 223 -7.40 -12.48 7.12
N CYS A 224 -7.75 -12.74 5.86
CA CYS A 224 -9.08 -12.42 5.34
C CYS A 224 -10.18 -13.20 6.06
N ASP A 225 -9.96 -14.48 6.34
CA ASP A 225 -10.90 -15.34 7.07
C ASP A 225 -11.03 -14.96 8.55
N GLU A 226 -9.94 -14.52 9.19
CA GLU A 226 -9.97 -13.97 10.54
C GLU A 226 -10.74 -12.66 10.60
N TRP A 227 -10.42 -11.73 9.70
CA TRP A 227 -11.12 -10.45 9.60
C TRP A 227 -12.63 -10.65 9.38
N GLN A 228 -13.02 -11.59 8.51
CA GLN A 228 -14.43 -11.94 8.28
C GLN A 228 -15.12 -12.47 9.53
N ARG A 229 -14.44 -13.30 10.33
CA ARG A 229 -14.99 -13.85 11.58
C ARG A 229 -15.24 -12.75 12.63
N GLU A 230 -14.39 -11.73 12.66
CA GLU A 230 -14.48 -10.63 13.62
C GLU A 230 -15.50 -9.56 13.21
N HIS A 231 -15.61 -9.27 11.92
CA HIS A 231 -16.36 -8.10 11.42
C HIS A 231 -17.70 -8.45 10.78
N THR A 232 -17.92 -9.70 10.38
CA THR A 232 -19.20 -10.11 9.79
C THR A 232 -20.12 -10.62 10.89
N THR A 233 -21.08 -9.81 11.32
CA THR A 233 -22.16 -10.32 12.18
C THR A 233 -23.09 -11.22 11.37
N ILE A 234 -23.53 -12.32 12.00
CA ILE A 234 -24.29 -13.44 11.39
C ILE A 234 -25.56 -13.01 10.60
N GLY A 235 -26.02 -11.76 10.73
CA GLY A 235 -27.16 -11.20 10.00
C GLY A 235 -26.89 -10.67 8.58
N GLU A 236 -25.64 -10.34 8.22
CA GLU A 236 -25.29 -9.80 6.88
C GLU A 236 -24.96 -10.88 5.84
N TYR A 237 -24.86 -12.15 6.24
CA TYR A 237 -24.53 -13.28 5.36
C TYR A 237 -25.49 -13.46 4.19
N ARG A 238 -26.76 -13.07 4.34
CA ARG A 238 -27.78 -13.28 3.31
C ARG A 238 -27.49 -12.50 2.02
N PHE A 239 -26.87 -11.31 2.12
CA PHE A 239 -26.62 -10.48 0.93
C PHE A 239 -25.46 -11.01 0.07
N LEU A 240 -24.46 -11.67 0.67
CA LEU A 240 -23.30 -12.20 -0.05
C LEU A 240 -23.56 -13.57 -0.71
N GLU A 241 -24.51 -14.34 -0.18
CA GLU A 241 -25.00 -15.56 -0.82
C GLU A 241 -25.90 -15.23 -2.03
N ASP A 242 -26.70 -14.15 -1.96
CA ASP A 242 -27.69 -13.77 -2.97
C ASP A 242 -27.17 -12.83 -4.08
N ALA A 243 -25.98 -12.22 -3.95
CA ALA A 243 -25.43 -11.26 -4.93
C ALA A 243 -24.78 -11.90 -6.18
N LEU A 244 -25.18 -13.12 -6.54
CA LEU A 244 -24.78 -13.83 -7.76
C LEU A 244 -25.95 -14.04 -8.72
#